data_AF-E9GSL4-F1
#
_entry.id   AF-E9GSL4-F1
#
_cell.length_a   1.000
_cell.length_b   1.000
_cell.length_c   1.000
_cell.angle_alpha   90.00
_cell.angle_beta   90.00
_cell.angle_gamma   90.00
#
_symmetry.space_group_name_H-M   'P 1'
#
loop_
_entity.id
_entity.type
_entity.pdbx_description
1 polymer ?
#
loop_
_entity_poly.entity_id
_entity_poly.type
_entity_poly.pdbx_seq_one_letter_code
_entity_poly.pdbx_strand_id
1 'polypeptide(L)'
;ARSSVFAAMFQSDMQEAATKRVVVTDIEPPIFKQLLQYMYAGKAPDLRLLADEIAQPLLLAADKYDIQDLKDECQMLLRSRITVENAIDTLIWAHYHSATRLAEAALTFV
;
A
#
# COMPACT_ATOMS: atom_id res chain seq x y z
N ALA A 1 -7.40 -4.19 14.91
CA ALA A 1 -6.36 -3.52 15.74
C ALA A 1 -5.34 -2.76 14.89
N ARG A 2 -4.88 -3.31 13.76
CA ARG A 2 -3.98 -2.62 12.80
C ARG A 2 -4.55 -2.47 11.37
N SER A 3 -5.60 -3.22 11.06
CA SER A 3 -6.39 -3.14 9.83
C SER A 3 -7.86 -3.29 10.23
N SER A 4 -8.71 -2.38 9.75
CA SER A 4 -10.16 -2.45 9.97
C SER A 4 -10.78 -3.57 9.12
N VAL A 5 -10.25 -3.79 7.91
CA VAL A 5 -10.71 -4.81 6.96
C VAL A 5 -10.50 -6.22 7.51
N PHE A 6 -9.31 -6.54 8.01
CA PHE A 6 -9.10 -7.84 8.66
C PHE A 6 -9.99 -8.03 9.89
N ALA A 7 -10.19 -6.97 10.68
CA ALA A 7 -11.09 -7.04 11.83
C ALA A 7 -12.53 -7.40 11.40
N ALA A 8 -13.03 -6.76 10.35
CA ALA A 8 -14.34 -7.05 9.78
C ALA A 8 -14.42 -8.48 9.19
N MET A 9 -13.39 -8.94 8.47
CA MET A 9 -13.33 -10.31 7.91
C MET A 9 -13.46 -11.37 9.00
N PHE A 10 -12.81 -11.18 10.16
CA PHE A 10 -12.81 -12.17 11.24
C PHE A 10 -13.96 -12.04 12.24
N GLN A 11 -14.73 -10.95 12.20
CA GLN A 11 -15.84 -10.64 13.12
C GLN A 11 -17.22 -10.64 12.44
N SER A 12 -17.29 -10.82 11.12
CA SER A 12 -18.54 -10.93 10.37
C SER A 12 -19.08 -12.36 10.33
N ASP A 13 -20.32 -12.54 9.88
CA ASP A 13 -20.93 -13.86 9.62
C ASP A 13 -20.44 -14.52 8.31
N MET A 14 -19.22 -14.18 7.86
CA MET A 14 -18.63 -14.68 6.62
C MET A 14 -17.78 -15.94 6.83
N GLN A 15 -17.40 -16.60 5.72
CA GLN A 15 -16.63 -17.85 5.76
C GLN A 15 -15.28 -17.68 6.45
N GLU A 16 -14.66 -16.51 6.34
CA GLU A 16 -13.38 -16.16 6.95
C GLU A 16 -13.47 -16.22 8.48
N ALA A 17 -14.59 -15.81 9.05
CA ALA A 17 -14.83 -15.88 10.49
C ALA A 17 -15.10 -17.32 10.96
N ALA A 18 -15.78 -18.14 10.16
CA ALA A 18 -16.05 -19.53 10.46
C ALA A 18 -14.81 -20.43 10.33
N THR A 19 -14.04 -20.25 9.26
CA THR A 19 -12.87 -21.08 8.92
C THR A 19 -11.56 -20.58 9.53
N LYS A 20 -11.53 -19.32 10.01
CA LYS A 20 -10.32 -18.61 10.45
C LYS A 20 -9.22 -18.58 9.37
N ARG A 21 -9.62 -18.63 8.10
CA ARG A 21 -8.71 -18.63 6.95
C ARG A 21 -9.13 -17.54 5.96
N VAL A 22 -8.17 -16.73 5.55
CA VAL A 22 -8.32 -15.73 4.48
C VAL A 22 -7.43 -16.16 3.32
N VAL A 23 -7.99 -16.20 2.11
CA VAL A 23 -7.26 -16.49 0.88
C VAL A 23 -7.00 -15.17 0.16
N VAL A 24 -5.74 -14.84 -0.07
CA VAL A 24 -5.31 -13.62 -0.77
C VAL A 24 -4.75 -14.04 -2.13
N THR A 25 -5.36 -13.58 -3.22
CA THR A 25 -5.02 -14.01 -4.60
C THR A 25 -4.50 -12.88 -5.47
N ASP A 26 -4.67 -11.63 -5.05
CA ASP A 26 -4.45 -10.41 -5.84
C ASP A 26 -3.25 -9.59 -5.37
N ILE A 27 -2.47 -10.12 -4.41
CA ILE A 27 -1.26 -9.48 -3.90
C ILE A 27 -0.12 -10.47 -3.98
N GLU A 28 0.98 -10.04 -4.55
CA GLU A 28 2.18 -10.86 -4.63
C GLU A 28 2.71 -11.19 -3.22
N PRO A 29 3.17 -12.44 -2.98
CA PRO A 29 3.72 -12.87 -1.70
C PRO A 29 4.77 -11.92 -1.08
N PRO A 30 5.76 -11.37 -1.83
CA PRO A 30 6.72 -10.43 -1.24
C PRO A 30 6.05 -9.16 -0.71
N ILE A 31 5.05 -8.61 -1.41
CA ILE A 31 4.32 -7.41 -0.99
C ILE A 31 3.48 -7.69 0.25
N PHE A 32 2.76 -8.80 0.25
CA PHE A 32 1.93 -9.18 1.40
C PHE A 32 2.79 -9.45 2.65
N LYS A 33 3.99 -10.02 2.48
CA LYS A 33 4.95 -10.20 3.57
C LYS A 33 5.35 -8.86 4.20
N GLN A 34 5.59 -7.81 3.40
CA GLN A 34 5.91 -6.48 3.92
C GLN A 34 4.74 -5.89 4.72
N LEU A 35 3.52 -6.05 4.20
CA LEU A 35 2.30 -5.62 4.89
C LEU A 35 2.14 -6.32 6.25
N LEU A 36 2.33 -7.65 6.29
CA LEU A 36 2.31 -8.41 7.55
C LEU A 36 3.41 -7.93 8.52
N GLN A 37 4.64 -7.74 8.04
CA GLN A 37 5.73 -7.25 8.86
C GLN A 37 5.40 -5.90 9.49
N TYR A 38 4.82 -4.97 8.73
CA TYR A 38 4.35 -3.68 9.24
C TYR A 38 3.34 -3.85 10.38
N MET A 39 2.32 -4.67 10.17
CA MET A 39 1.25 -4.87 11.14
C MET A 39 1.77 -5.42 12.49
N TYR A 40 2.76 -6.32 12.45
CA TYR A 40 3.28 -6.97 13.66
C TYR A 40 4.43 -6.20 14.31
N ALA A 41 5.32 -5.56 13.54
CA ALA A 41 6.46 -4.83 14.08
C ALA A 41 6.11 -3.38 14.48
N GLY A 42 5.00 -2.83 13.97
CA GLY A 42 4.61 -1.43 14.17
C GLY A 42 5.55 -0.42 13.52
N LYS A 43 6.54 -0.91 12.76
CA LYS A 43 7.45 -0.16 11.91
C LYS A 43 7.57 -0.92 10.62
N ALA A 44 7.56 -0.21 9.52
CA ALA A 44 7.96 -0.81 8.27
C ALA A 44 9.45 -1.17 8.33
N PRO A 45 9.88 -2.31 7.76
CA PRO A 45 11.27 -2.44 7.34
C PRO A 45 11.61 -1.26 6.44
N ASP A 46 12.83 -0.75 6.55
CA ASP A 46 13.27 0.56 6.04
C ASP A 46 12.68 0.88 4.65
N LEU A 47 11.47 1.48 4.61
CA LEU A 47 10.69 1.62 3.37
C LEU A 47 11.48 2.46 2.37
N ARG A 48 12.34 3.33 2.89
CA ARG A 48 13.28 4.17 2.16
C ARG A 48 14.20 3.39 1.23
N LEU A 49 14.41 2.10 1.49
CA LEU A 49 15.22 1.20 0.67
C LEU A 49 14.39 0.36 -0.32
N LEU A 50 13.07 0.38 -0.22
CA LEU A 50 12.22 -0.35 -1.17
C LEU A 50 12.32 0.29 -2.54
N ALA A 51 12.42 -0.50 -3.60
CA ALA A 51 12.29 0.02 -4.95
C ALA A 51 10.83 0.44 -5.22
N ASP A 52 10.60 1.30 -6.23
CA ASP A 52 9.26 1.80 -6.53
C ASP A 52 8.32 0.66 -6.93
N GLU A 53 8.85 -0.40 -7.55
CA GLU A 53 8.15 -1.64 -7.91
C GLU A 53 7.62 -2.41 -6.68
N ILE A 54 8.12 -2.10 -5.48
CA ILE A 54 7.62 -2.65 -4.22
C ILE A 54 6.73 -1.61 -3.51
N ALA A 55 7.16 -0.35 -3.47
CA ALA A 55 6.44 0.71 -2.78
C ALA A 55 5.06 0.99 -3.39
N GLN A 56 4.94 0.96 -4.72
CA GLN A 56 3.69 1.11 -5.46
C GLN A 56 2.65 0.03 -5.11
N PRO A 57 2.92 -1.28 -5.29
CA PRO A 57 1.94 -2.31 -4.92
C PRO A 57 1.72 -2.40 -3.41
N LEU A 58 2.71 -2.06 -2.58
CA LEU A 58 2.53 -1.98 -1.13
C LEU A 58 1.55 -0.86 -0.74
N LEU A 59 1.59 0.29 -1.44
CA LEU A 59 0.60 1.36 -1.27
C LEU A 59 -0.82 0.85 -1.54
N LEU A 60 -1.02 0.10 -2.63
CA LEU A 60 -2.33 -0.47 -2.98
C LEU A 60 -2.79 -1.50 -1.95
N ALA A 61 -1.88 -2.36 -1.47
CA ALA A 61 -2.19 -3.33 -0.43
C ALA A 61 -2.55 -2.65 0.90
N ALA A 62 -1.83 -1.58 1.27
CA ALA A 62 -2.11 -0.79 2.46
C ALA A 62 -3.48 -0.10 2.38
N ASP A 63 -3.85 0.42 1.22
CA ASP A 63 -5.18 0.99 0.98
C ASP A 63 -6.27 -0.08 1.05
N LYS A 64 -6.08 -1.22 0.37
CA LYS A 64 -7.04 -2.35 0.37
C LYS A 64 -7.35 -2.87 1.78
N TYR A 65 -6.34 -2.94 2.65
CA TYR A 65 -6.52 -3.41 4.02
C TYR A 65 -6.72 -2.29 5.04
N ASP A 66 -6.90 -1.04 4.59
CA ASP A 66 -7.14 0.14 5.42
C ASP A 66 -6.09 0.29 6.56
N ILE A 67 -4.82 0.34 6.15
CA ILE A 67 -3.67 0.57 7.03
C ILE A 67 -3.11 1.97 6.70
N GLN A 68 -3.76 3.00 7.25
CA GLN A 68 -3.50 4.41 6.88
C GLN A 68 -2.05 4.84 7.11
N ASP A 69 -1.44 4.46 8.23
CA ASP A 69 -0.05 4.83 8.54
C ASP A 69 0.92 4.32 7.46
N LEU A 70 0.78 3.06 7.03
CA LEU A 70 1.60 2.47 5.96
C LEU A 70 1.31 3.13 4.61
N LYS A 71 0.02 3.41 4.33
CA LYS A 71 -0.40 4.09 3.10
C LYS A 71 0.23 5.48 2.99
N ASP A 72 0.27 6.24 4.08
CA ASP A 72 0.89 7.57 4.11
C ASP A 72 2.42 7.50 4.01
N GLU A 73 3.06 6.53 4.68
CA GLU A 73 4.51 6.30 4.56
C GLU A 73 4.92 5.95 3.11
N CYS A 74 4.20 5.05 2.43
CA CYS A 74 4.45 4.73 1.03
C CYS A 74 4.25 5.95 0.10
N GLN A 75 3.22 6.77 0.34
CA GLN A 75 3.00 7.99 -0.45
C GLN A 75 4.13 9.01 -0.24
N MET A 76 4.57 9.23 0.99
CA MET A 76 5.69 10.15 1.28
C MET A 76 6.96 9.69 0.59
N LEU A 77 7.24 8.38 0.62
CA LEU A 77 8.38 7.81 -0.07
C LEU A 77 8.33 8.04 -1.58
N LEU A 78 7.24 7.63 -2.23
CA LEU A 78 7.07 7.77 -3.68
C LEU A 78 7.13 9.23 -4.10
N ARG A 79 6.50 10.13 -3.33
CA ARG A 79 6.56 11.57 -3.56
C ARG A 79 7.99 12.12 -3.49
N SER A 80 8.81 11.64 -2.56
CA SER A 80 10.21 12.08 -2.43
C SER A 80 11.12 11.65 -3.57
N ARG A 81 10.66 10.71 -4.41
CA ARG A 81 11.40 10.13 -5.54
C ARG A 81 10.94 10.65 -6.90
N ILE A 82 9.95 11.54 -6.92
CA ILE A 82 9.52 12.18 -8.16
C ILE A 82 10.66 13.05 -8.67
N THR A 83 11.06 12.82 -9.90
CA THR A 83 12.01 13.61 -10.68
C THR A 83 11.34 14.05 -11.98
N VAL A 84 11.95 14.99 -12.69
CA VAL A 84 11.39 15.47 -13.98
C VAL A 84 11.29 14.33 -15.00
N GLU A 85 12.25 13.39 -14.94
CA GLU A 85 12.31 12.25 -15.86
C GLU A 85 11.21 11.22 -15.61
N ASN A 86 10.78 11.03 -14.35
CA ASN A 86 9.79 10.01 -13.98
C ASN A 86 8.39 10.59 -13.65
N ALA A 87 8.22 11.91 -13.71
CA ALA A 87 6.99 12.59 -13.30
C ALA A 87 5.78 12.15 -14.12
N ILE A 88 5.93 12.01 -15.44
CA ILE A 88 4.84 11.59 -16.34
C ILE A 88 4.41 10.15 -16.03
N ASP A 89 5.37 9.23 -15.91
CA ASP A 89 5.09 7.83 -15.62
C ASP A 89 4.42 7.67 -14.23
N THR A 90 4.92 8.40 -13.24
CA THR A 90 4.34 8.44 -11.89
C THR A 90 2.92 9.01 -11.91
N LEU A 91 2.66 10.06 -12.69
CA LEU A 91 1.34 10.66 -12.84
C LEU A 91 0.34 9.68 -13.47
N ILE A 92 0.74 9.00 -14.54
CA ILE A 92 -0.10 7.99 -15.22
C ILE A 92 -0.45 6.88 -14.24
N TRP A 93 0.57 6.34 -13.54
CA TRP A 93 0.37 5.29 -12.55
C TRP A 93 -0.55 5.74 -11.41
N ALA A 94 -0.28 6.91 -10.83
CA ALA A 94 -1.05 7.45 -9.71
C ALA A 94 -2.52 7.71 -10.11
N HIS A 95 -2.76 8.21 -11.33
CA HIS A 95 -4.10 8.41 -11.85
C HIS A 95 -4.84 7.09 -12.03
N TYR A 96 -4.20 6.09 -12.65
CA TYR A 96 -4.79 4.76 -12.87
C TYR A 96 -5.19 4.08 -11.55
N HIS A 97 -4.37 4.24 -10.50
CA HIS A 97 -4.61 3.65 -9.19
C HIS A 97 -5.35 4.57 -8.21
N SER A 98 -5.89 5.71 -8.68
CA SER A 98 -6.61 6.69 -7.84
C SER A 98 -5.80 7.22 -6.64
N ALA A 99 -4.46 7.22 -6.73
CA ALA A 99 -3.55 7.77 -5.75
C ALA A 99 -3.43 9.30 -5.90
N THR A 100 -4.51 10.01 -5.55
CA THR A 100 -4.71 11.45 -5.79
C THR A 100 -3.57 12.33 -5.30
N ARG A 101 -3.11 12.14 -4.06
CA ARG A 101 -2.00 12.93 -3.48
C ARG A 101 -0.68 12.74 -4.25
N LEU A 102 -0.44 11.54 -4.78
CA LEU A 102 0.75 11.25 -5.58
C LEU A 102 0.62 11.86 -6.97
N ALA A 103 -0.57 11.82 -7.57
CA ALA A 103 -0.86 12.45 -8.86
C ALA A 103 -0.68 13.98 -8.78
N GLU A 104 -1.22 14.63 -7.74
CA GLU A 104 -1.04 16.07 -7.50
C GLU A 104 0.43 16.44 -7.35
N ALA A 105 1.21 15.64 -6.63
CA ALA A 105 2.64 15.86 -6.48
C ALA A 105 3.38 15.71 -7.81
N ALA A 106 3.06 14.68 -8.60
CA ALA A 106 3.68 14.46 -9.92
C ALA A 106 3.35 15.59 -10.89
N LEU A 107 2.13 16.13 -10.84
CA LEU A 107 1.69 17.24 -11.68
C LEU A 107 2.50 18.53 -11.45
N THR A 108 3.09 18.74 -10.27
CA THR A 108 3.95 19.92 -10.03
C THR A 108 5.28 19.91 -10.79
N PHE A 109 5.65 18.77 -11.38
CA PHE A 109 6.89 18.60 -12.16
C PHE A 109 6.64 18.61 -13.69
N VAL A 110 5.38 18.69 -14.12
CA VAL A 110 4.94 18.71 -15.54
C VAL A 110 4.56 20.13 -15.94
#